data_AF-A0A1S8WP89-F1
#
_entry.id   AF-A0A1S8WP89-F1
#
_cell.length_a   1.000
_cell.length_b   1.000
_cell.length_c   1.000
_cell.angle_alpha   90.00
_cell.angle_beta   90.00
_cell.angle_gamma   90.00
#
_symmetry.space_group_name_H-M   'P 1'
#
loop_
_entity.id
_entity.type
_entity.pdbx_description
1 polymer ?
#
loop_
_entity_poly.entity_id
_entity_poly.type
_entity_poly.pdbx_seq_one_letter_code
_entity_poly.pdbx_strand_id
1 'polypeptide(L)' 'DTSFNHRTPPAVHQLYPNALSDKSMHELVLPTVHWMGELQMSSGNWPSSLGRSMGNDVLVHWCHGATGVVPLMLAAY' A
#
# COMPACT_ATOMS: atom_id res chain seq x y z
N ASP A 1 -29.30 -13.96 -22.01
CA ASP A 1 -28.21 -13.44 -22.85
C ASP A 1 -27.67 -12.18 -22.20
N THR A 2 -26.68 -12.33 -21.32
CA THR A 2 -25.80 -11.27 -20.79
C THR A 2 -24.69 -11.99 -20.01
N SER A 3 -23.72 -12.53 -20.73
CA SER A 3 -22.47 -12.99 -20.13
C SER A 3 -21.74 -11.78 -19.55
N PHE A 4 -21.79 -11.62 -18.22
CA PHE A 4 -20.99 -10.64 -17.50
C PHE A 4 -19.52 -11.04 -17.66
N ASN A 5 -18.85 -10.40 -18.62
CA ASN A 5 -17.50 -10.72 -19.02
C ASN A 5 -16.57 -10.26 -17.88
N HIS A 6 -16.15 -11.20 -17.00
CA HIS A 6 -15.19 -11.00 -15.92
C HIS A 6 -13.78 -10.73 -16.47
N ARG A 7 -13.62 -9.69 -17.28
CA ARG A 7 -12.28 -9.17 -17.58
C ARG A 7 -11.80 -8.47 -16.33
N THR A 8 -10.82 -9.07 -15.66
CA THR A 8 -10.04 -8.43 -14.61
C THR A 8 -9.61 -7.06 -15.15
N PRO A 9 -9.92 -5.96 -14.45
CA PRO A 9 -9.46 -4.66 -14.91
C PRO A 9 -7.93 -4.69 -15.04
N PRO A 10 -7.38 -4.10 -16.11
CA PRO A 10 -5.93 -4.03 -16.30
C PRO A 10 -5.29 -3.37 -15.07
N ALA A 11 -4.14 -3.89 -14.66
CA ALA A 11 -3.42 -3.35 -13.51
C ALA A 11 -3.08 -1.87 -13.76
N VAL A 12 -3.02 -1.05 -12.70
CA VAL A 12 -2.83 0.41 -12.83
C VAL A 12 -1.57 0.77 -13.65
N HIS A 13 -0.49 -0.01 -13.53
CA HIS A 13 0.72 0.19 -14.33
C HIS A 13 0.51 -0.06 -15.83
N GLN A 14 -0.45 -0.91 -16.22
CA GLN A 14 -0.82 -1.16 -17.61
C GLN A 14 -1.70 -0.04 -18.18
N LEU A 15 -2.51 0.59 -17.32
CA LEU A 15 -3.32 1.75 -17.70
C LEU A 15 -2.47 3.01 -17.88
N TYR A 16 -1.36 3.12 -17.14
CA TYR A 16 -0.49 4.29 -17.15
C TYR A 16 1.00 3.91 -17.19
N PRO A 17 1.49 3.37 -18.32
CA PRO A 17 2.84 2.79 -18.42
C PRO A 17 3.98 3.79 -18.18
N ASN A 18 3.72 5.10 -18.22
CA ASN A 18 4.69 6.16 -17.99
C ASN A 18 4.24 7.18 -16.92
N ALA A 19 3.25 6.85 -16.08
CA ALA A 19 2.81 7.77 -15.03
C ALA A 19 3.92 8.09 -14.01
N LEU A 20 4.87 7.17 -13.84
CA LEU A 20 6.04 7.34 -13.00
C LEU A 20 7.28 6.94 -13.79
N SER A 21 8.33 7.75 -13.70
CA SER A 21 9.64 7.38 -14.25
C SER A 21 10.31 6.34 -13.36
N ASP A 22 11.17 5.49 -13.93
CA ASP A 22 11.99 4.55 -13.16
C ASP A 22 12.79 5.27 -12.07
N LYS A 23 13.30 6.47 -12.38
CA LYS A 23 14.00 7.31 -11.40
C LYS A 23 13.11 7.65 -10.20
N SER A 24 11.90 8.13 -10.45
CA SER A 24 10.93 8.45 -9.38
C SER A 24 10.53 7.22 -8.58
N MET A 25 10.42 6.05 -9.23
CA MET A 25 10.13 4.79 -8.55
C MET A 25 11.24 4.44 -7.55
N HIS A 26 12.50 4.48 -7.97
CA HIS A 26 13.64 4.05 -7.16
C HIS A 26 14.09 5.09 -6.12
N GLU A 27 13.97 6.39 -6.43
CA GLU A 27 14.44 7.45 -5.55
C GLU A 27 13.36 7.99 -4.60
N LEU A 28 12.08 7.80 -4.91
CA LEU A 28 10.97 8.36 -4.12
C LEU A 28 10.04 7.26 -3.59
N VAL A 29 9.48 6.44 -4.47
CA VAL A 29 8.40 5.49 -4.08
C VAL A 29 8.96 4.37 -3.21
N LEU A 30 9.96 3.62 -3.67
CA LEU A 30 10.52 2.50 -2.93
C LEU A 30 11.12 2.91 -1.57
N PRO A 31 11.90 4.01 -1.46
CA PRO A 31 12.37 4.50 -0.16
C PRO A 31 11.23 4.89 0.78
N THR A 32 10.13 5.46 0.26
CA THR A 32 8.95 5.80 1.07
C THR A 32 8.25 4.54 1.58
N VAL A 33 8.09 3.50 0.74
CA VAL A 33 7.49 2.23 1.16
C VAL A 33 8.38 1.52 2.19
N HIS A 34 9.70 1.57 2.02
CA HIS A 34 10.65 1.06 3.02
C HIS A 34 10.47 1.77 4.37
N TRP A 35 10.43 3.11 4.38
CA TRP A 35 10.17 3.89 5.58
C TRP A 35 8.80 3.57 6.20
N MET A 36 7.76 3.34 5.39
CA MET A 36 6.47 2.86 5.91
C MET A 36 6.58 1.49 6.60
N GLY A 37 7.50 0.63 6.16
CA GLY A 37 7.81 -0.64 6.83
C GLY A 37 8.38 -0.44 8.23
N GLU A 38 9.18 0.60 8.44
CA GLU A 38 9.74 0.96 9.76
C GLU A 38 8.67 1.46 10.75
N LEU A 39 7.49 1.87 10.27
CA LEU A 39 6.36 2.28 11.10
C LEU A 39 5.55 1.10 11.66
N GLN A 40 5.91 -0.14 11.34
CA GLN A 40 5.21 -1.31 11.85
C GLN A 40 5.33 -1.38 13.38
N MET A 41 4.20 -1.51 14.04
CA MET A 41 4.09 -1.64 15.49
C MET A 41 4.58 -3.03 15.92
N SER A 42 4.92 -3.19 17.20
CA SER A 42 5.40 -4.49 17.73
C SER A 42 4.40 -5.64 17.58
N SER A 43 3.10 -5.34 17.44
CA SER A 43 2.06 -6.31 17.14
C SER A 43 2.01 -6.76 15.67
N GLY A 44 2.77 -6.10 14.80
CA GLY A 44 2.68 -6.26 13.35
C GLY A 44 1.64 -5.36 12.68
N ASN A 45 0.91 -4.53 13.44
CA ASN A 45 -0.05 -3.57 12.90
C ASN A 45 0.61 -2.24 12.44
N TRP A 46 -0.15 -1.34 11.81
CA TRP A 46 0.28 0.01 11.46
C TRP A 46 -0.61 1.08 12.09
N PRO A 47 -0.04 2.22 12.48
CA PRO A 47 -0.79 3.33 13.06
C PRO A 47 -1.67 4.01 12.00
N SER A 48 -2.82 4.53 12.42
CA SER A 48 -3.72 5.27 11.53
C SER A 48 -3.18 6.63 11.09
N SER A 49 -2.22 7.20 11.83
CA SER A 49 -1.57 8.47 11.54
C SER A 49 -0.25 8.62 12.31
N LEU A 50 0.60 9.56 11.87
CA LEU A 50 1.81 9.91 12.59
C LEU A 50 1.50 10.64 13.92
N GLY A 51 2.45 10.61 14.85
CA GLY A 51 2.32 11.27 16.15
C GLY A 51 1.51 10.45 17.14
N ARG A 52 0.38 10.98 17.62
CA ARG A 52 -0.36 10.39 18.77
C ARG A 52 -0.86 8.97 18.53
N SER A 53 -1.11 8.59 17.28
CA SER A 53 -1.62 7.26 16.93
C SER A 53 -0.52 6.19 16.81
N MET A 54 0.76 6.56 16.91
CA MET A 54 1.92 5.65 16.79
C MET A 54 1.94 4.52 17.83
N GLY A 55 1.24 4.69 18.95
CA GLY A 55 1.06 3.65 19.98
C GLY A 55 -0.37 3.15 20.10
N ASN A 56 -1.30 3.58 19.25
CA ASN A 56 -2.72 3.24 19.36
C ASN A 56 -3.07 2.01 18.51
N ASP A 57 -2.77 0.84 19.05
CA ASP A 57 -2.92 -0.44 18.37
C ASP A 57 -4.34 -1.01 18.48
N VAL A 58 -5.31 -0.34 17.86
CA VAL A 58 -6.73 -0.74 17.95
C VAL A 58 -7.43 -0.86 16.60
N LEU A 59 -6.86 -0.29 15.53
CA LEU A 59 -7.48 -0.25 14.21
C LEU A 59 -6.85 -1.32 13.31
N VAL A 60 -7.65 -2.30 12.91
CA VAL A 60 -7.28 -3.37 11.97
C VAL A 60 -8.28 -3.38 10.81
N HIS A 61 -8.40 -2.26 10.12
CA HIS A 61 -9.37 -2.05 9.04
C HIS A 61 -8.67 -1.73 7.73
N TRP A 62 -9.35 -1.99 6.60
CA TRP A 62 -8.82 -1.67 5.27
C TRP A 62 -8.35 -0.21 5.15
N CYS A 63 -9.07 0.71 5.78
CA CYS A 63 -8.73 2.13 5.75
C CYS A 63 -7.57 2.52 6.69
N HIS A 64 -7.33 1.76 7.77
CA HIS A 64 -6.32 2.05 8.77
C HIS A 64 -5.86 0.76 9.46
N GLY A 65 -4.57 0.44 9.32
CA GLY A 65 -3.94 -0.74 9.92
C GLY A 65 -3.41 -1.73 8.90
N ALA A 66 -2.99 -2.90 9.39
CA ALA A 66 -2.30 -3.92 8.60
C ALA A 66 -3.09 -4.38 7.37
N THR A 67 -4.42 -4.48 7.46
CA THR A 67 -5.24 -4.98 6.34
C THR A 67 -5.24 -4.06 5.13
N GLY A 68 -4.93 -2.76 5.30
CA GLY A 68 -4.70 -1.81 4.20
C GLY A 68 -3.24 -1.71 3.76
N VAL A 69 -2.29 -1.88 4.67
CA VAL A 69 -0.85 -1.68 4.40
C VAL A 69 -0.19 -2.93 3.79
N VAL A 70 -0.55 -4.13 4.23
CA VAL A 70 0.07 -5.39 3.74
C VAL A 70 -0.01 -5.55 2.21
N PRO A 71 -1.13 -5.26 1.53
CA PRO A 71 -1.18 -5.33 0.07
C PRO A 71 -0.17 -4.43 -0.63
N LEU A 72 0.12 -3.24 -0.08
CA LEU A 72 1.16 -2.34 -0.60
C LEU A 72 2.54 -2.98 -0.44
N MET A 73 2.82 -3.56 0.73
CA MET A 73 4.12 -4.22 1.00
C MET A 73 4.34 -5.41 0.07
N LEU A 74 3.29 -6.20 -0.20
CA LEU A 74 3.35 -7.32 -1.15
C LEU A 74 3.57 -6.86 -2.59
N ALA A 75 3.00 -5.72 -2.99
CA ALA A 75 3.19 -5.17 -4.34
C ALA A 75 4.58 -4.54 -4.54
N ALA A 76 5.28 -4.22 -3.44
CA ALA A 76 6.62 -3.64 -3.47
C ALA A 76 7.74 -4.70 -3.43
N TYR A 77 7.42 -5.97 -3.15
CA TYR A 77 8.32 -7.12 -3.21
C TYR A 77 8.29 -7.80 -4.58
#